data_AF-A0A6H0XS84-F1
#
_entry.id   AF-A0A6H0XS84-F1
#
_cell.length_a   1.000
_cell.length_b   1.000
_cell.length_c   1.000
_cell.angle_alpha   90.00
_cell.angle_beta   90.00
_cell.angle_gamma   90.00
#
_symmetry.space_group_name_H-M   'P 1'
#
loop_
_entity.id
_entity.type
_entity.pdbx_description
1 polymer ?
#
loop_
_entity_poly.entity_id
_entity_poly.type
_entity_poly.pdbx_seq_one_letter_code
_entity_poly.pdbx_strand_id
1 'polypeptide(L)'
;MDGLEDLVLDVDADDYAEAAAGDIPSVPRTYQSEEQFQAIKSTYVAKHDGGTSYIDLLKQIPELGDSTCSEKIRLDKKQQLLLGYAAGELYYAKRYPDLLQLCERLQSRCQLDTKLSASIGRWMLKCKDKLG
;
A
#
# COMPACT_ATOMS: atom_id res chain seq x y z
N MET A 1 -11.25 -46.36 -21.35
CA MET A 1 -12.34 -45.88 -22.22
C MET A 1 -13.13 -44.91 -21.37
N ASP A 2 -12.63 -43.67 -21.24
CA ASP A 2 -12.68 -42.59 -22.24
C ASP A 2 -14.11 -42.23 -22.59
N GLY A 3 -14.44 -40.96 -22.36
CA GLY A 3 -15.70 -40.35 -22.76
C GLY A 3 -15.93 -39.00 -22.06
N LEU A 4 -14.92 -38.13 -22.10
CA LEU A 4 -15.04 -36.72 -21.77
C LEU A 4 -15.80 -36.04 -22.92
N GLU A 5 -17.13 -36.08 -22.89
CA GLU A 5 -17.96 -35.36 -23.85
C GLU A 5 -18.35 -34.02 -23.25
N ASP A 6 -17.41 -33.07 -23.41
CA ASP A 6 -17.65 -31.74 -23.95
C ASP A 6 -18.99 -31.08 -23.55
N LEU A 7 -19.01 -30.40 -22.39
CA LEU A 7 -19.93 -29.28 -22.22
C LEU A 7 -19.47 -28.16 -23.15
N VAL A 8 -19.90 -28.24 -24.42
CA VAL A 8 -19.93 -27.09 -25.31
C VAL A 8 -20.90 -26.11 -24.69
N LEU A 9 -20.37 -25.16 -23.94
CA LEU A 9 -21.10 -23.96 -23.55
C LEU A 9 -21.25 -23.12 -24.82
N ASP A 10 -22.34 -23.36 -25.54
CA ASP A 10 -22.83 -22.53 -26.64
C ASP A 10 -23.33 -21.21 -26.03
N VAL A 11 -22.39 -20.38 -25.59
CA VAL A 11 -22.64 -19.01 -25.15
C VAL A 11 -22.66 -18.18 -26.42
N ASP A 12 -23.83 -18.13 -27.03
CA ASP A 12 -24.12 -17.17 -28.08
C ASP A 12 -23.91 -15.76 -27.48
N ALA A 13 -22.97 -15.01 -28.06
CA ALA A 13 -22.53 -13.73 -27.50
C ALA A 13 -23.66 -12.67 -27.48
N ASP A 14 -24.73 -12.90 -28.24
CA ASP A 14 -25.92 -12.05 -28.30
C ASP A 14 -26.88 -12.26 -27.10
N ASP A 15 -26.90 -13.43 -26.45
CA ASP A 15 -27.81 -13.69 -25.30
C ASP A 15 -27.31 -13.03 -24.00
N TYR A 16 -26.00 -12.81 -23.88
CA TYR A 16 -25.43 -12.06 -22.74
C TYR A 16 -25.83 -10.59 -22.74
N ALA A 17 -26.08 -10.00 -23.92
CA ALA A 17 -26.51 -8.62 -24.04
C ALA A 17 -27.97 -8.43 -23.58
N GLU A 18 -28.85 -9.38 -23.87
CA GLU A 18 -30.25 -9.37 -23.43
C GLU A 18 -30.40 -9.70 -21.93
N ALA A 19 -29.61 -10.64 -21.39
CA ALA A 19 -29.63 -10.97 -19.96
C ALA A 19 -29.13 -9.82 -19.06
N ALA A 20 -28.21 -8.99 -19.55
CA ALA A 20 -27.73 -7.80 -18.83
C ALA A 20 -28.71 -6.61 -18.88
N ALA A 21 -29.68 -6.61 -19.81
CA ALA A 21 -30.66 -5.55 -19.96
C ALA A 21 -31.85 -5.66 -18.97
N GLY A 22 -32.08 -6.84 -18.40
CA GLY A 22 -33.17 -7.11 -17.45
C GLY A 22 -32.82 -6.89 -15.97
N ASP A 23 -31.54 -6.93 -15.61
CA ASP A 23 -31.08 -6.70 -14.23
C ASP A 23 -30.78 -5.21 -14.03
N ILE A 24 -31.82 -4.39 -14.20
CA ILE A 24 -31.77 -2.98 -13.77
C ILE A 24 -32.23 -2.99 -12.31
N PRO A 25 -31.32 -2.91 -11.32
CA PRO A 25 -31.76 -2.82 -9.94
C PRO A 25 -32.62 -1.56 -9.80
N SER A 26 -33.88 -1.74 -9.40
CA SER A 26 -34.87 -0.66 -9.15
C SER A 26 -34.33 0.40 -8.18
N VAL A 27 -33.31 0.03 -7.40
CA VAL A 27 -32.56 0.93 -6.54
C VAL A 27 -31.09 0.89 -6.95
N PRO A 28 -30.45 2.04 -7.25
CA PRO A 28 -29.03 2.08 -7.57
C PRO A 28 -28.23 1.45 -6.44
N ARG A 29 -27.23 0.62 -6.78
CA ARG A 29 -26.39 -0.12 -5.82
C ARG A 29 -25.69 0.79 -4.79
N THR A 30 -25.47 2.05 -5.16
CA THR A 30 -24.86 3.09 -4.33
C THR A 30 -25.88 4.00 -3.64
N TYR A 31 -27.19 3.78 -3.84
CA TYR A 31 -28.28 4.65 -3.42
C TYR A 31 -28.13 6.10 -3.90
N GLN A 32 -27.44 6.30 -5.02
CA GLN A 32 -27.19 7.60 -5.63
C GLN A 32 -27.93 7.69 -6.97
N SER A 33 -28.52 8.85 -7.26
CA SER A 33 -29.00 9.13 -8.62
C SER A 33 -27.83 9.21 -9.60
N GLU A 34 -28.12 9.07 -10.91
CA GLU A 34 -27.10 9.21 -11.95
C GLU A 34 -26.44 10.60 -11.88
N GLU A 35 -27.21 11.66 -11.59
CA GLU A 35 -26.64 13.01 -11.44
C GLU A 35 -25.67 13.10 -10.26
N GLN A 36 -25.98 12.45 -9.14
CA GLN A 36 -25.10 12.40 -7.97
C GLN A 36 -23.82 11.63 -8.26
N PHE A 37 -23.91 10.51 -9.00
CA PHE A 37 -22.74 9.75 -9.43
C PHE A 37 -21.85 10.58 -10.36
N GLN A 38 -22.42 11.26 -11.36
CA GLN A 38 -21.65 12.10 -12.29
C GLN A 38 -21.03 13.32 -11.59
N ALA A 39 -21.72 13.91 -10.60
CA ALA A 39 -21.17 14.99 -9.78
C ALA A 39 -19.96 14.51 -8.94
N ILE A 40 -20.05 13.33 -8.31
CA ILE A 40 -18.94 12.73 -7.57
C ILE A 40 -17.80 12.38 -8.52
N LYS A 41 -18.08 11.79 -9.68
CA LYS A 41 -17.09 11.41 -10.68
C LYS A 41 -16.35 12.65 -11.22
N SER A 42 -17.07 13.73 -11.49
CA SER A 42 -16.48 14.99 -11.98
C SER A 42 -15.62 15.69 -10.94
N THR A 43 -15.91 15.46 -9.64
CA THR A 43 -15.11 16.00 -8.53
C THR A 43 -14.07 15.00 -8.00
N TYR A 44 -14.07 13.77 -8.52
CA TYR A 44 -13.18 12.72 -8.05
C TYR A 44 -11.76 12.96 -8.54
N VAL A 45 -10.86 13.17 -7.59
CA VAL A 45 -9.42 13.12 -7.81
C VAL A 45 -8.89 11.88 -7.14
N ALA A 46 -8.31 10.97 -7.93
CA ALA A 46 -7.64 9.80 -7.39
C ALA A 46 -6.55 10.26 -6.41
N LYS A 47 -6.56 9.74 -5.19
CA LYS A 47 -5.48 9.98 -4.24
C LYS A 47 -4.23 9.28 -4.76
N HIS A 48 -3.34 10.06 -5.36
CA HIS A 48 -1.98 9.64 -5.63
C HIS A 48 -1.16 9.88 -4.38
N ASP A 49 -0.80 8.81 -3.68
CA ASP A 49 0.19 8.87 -2.61
C ASP A 49 1.56 9.07 -3.28
N GLY A 50 1.99 10.33 -3.38
CA GLY A 50 3.13 10.77 -4.17
C GLY A 50 4.50 10.48 -3.55
N GLY A 51 4.56 9.60 -2.55
CA GLY A 51 5.81 9.29 -1.87
C GLY A 51 6.11 10.20 -0.69
N THR A 52 5.10 10.64 0.07
CA THR A 52 5.30 11.55 1.21
C THR A 52 5.40 10.84 2.55
N SER A 53 5.18 9.52 2.61
CA SER A 53 5.18 8.77 3.87
C SER A 53 6.52 8.89 4.59
N TYR A 54 7.64 8.92 3.85
CA TYR A 54 8.95 9.17 4.44
C TYR A 54 9.08 10.58 5.05
N ILE A 55 8.52 11.60 4.40
CA ILE A 55 8.54 12.99 4.91
C ILE A 55 7.64 13.09 6.15
N ASP A 56 6.46 12.48 6.12
CA ASP A 56 5.54 12.46 7.26
C ASP A 56 6.12 11.70 8.45
N LEU A 57 6.93 10.66 8.21
CA LEU A 57 7.67 9.96 9.25
C LEU A 57 8.69 10.90 9.93
N LEU A 58 9.48 11.64 9.15
CA LEU A 58 10.44 12.59 9.69
C LEU A 58 9.78 13.76 10.43
N LYS A 59 8.60 14.20 10.00
CA LYS A 59 7.81 15.21 10.73
C LYS A 59 7.28 14.68 12.06
N GLN A 60 6.82 13.43 12.11
CA GLN A 60 6.28 12.83 13.33
C GLN A 60 7.36 12.34 14.29
N ILE A 61 8.58 12.11 13.81
CA ILE A 61 9.73 11.67 14.61
C ILE A 61 10.94 12.52 14.20
N PRO A 62 11.00 13.81 14.60
CA PRO A 62 12.10 14.69 14.24
C PRO A 62 13.45 14.18 14.75
N GLU A 63 13.43 13.41 15.84
CA GLU A 63 14.59 12.78 16.46
C GLU A 63 15.26 11.70 15.57
N LEU A 64 14.56 11.18 14.57
CA LEU A 64 15.11 10.33 13.52
C LEU A 64 15.92 11.13 12.49
N GLY A 65 15.66 12.44 12.39
CA GLY A 65 16.36 13.38 11.52
C GLY A 65 17.54 14.09 12.19
N ASP A 66 17.42 14.43 13.48
CA ASP A 66 18.37 15.31 14.17
C ASP A 66 19.31 14.55 15.13
N SER A 67 20.61 14.82 15.09
CA SER A 67 21.66 13.97 15.71
C SER A 67 21.88 14.18 17.21
N THR A 68 20.96 14.82 17.90
CA THR A 68 21.17 15.32 19.27
C THR A 68 20.53 14.47 20.37
N CYS A 69 19.69 13.47 20.05
CA CYS A 69 19.04 12.66 21.09
C CYS A 69 19.99 11.63 21.72
N SER A 70 20.22 11.78 23.03
CA SER A 70 21.04 10.88 23.86
C SER A 70 20.31 9.63 24.33
N GLU A 71 18.98 9.57 24.21
CA GLU A 71 18.15 8.45 24.67
C GLU A 71 17.44 7.75 23.50
N LYS A 72 17.29 6.42 23.60
CA LYS A 72 16.61 5.62 22.58
C LYS A 72 15.10 5.83 22.67
N ILE A 73 14.50 6.23 21.56
CA ILE A 73 13.08 6.57 21.45
C ILE A 73 12.24 5.31 21.26
N ARG A 74 11.13 5.23 21.97
CA ARG A 74 10.16 4.15 21.77
C ARG A 74 9.08 4.60 20.80
N LEU A 75 8.91 3.86 19.71
CA LEU A 75 7.88 4.13 18.71
C LEU A 75 6.51 3.61 19.16
N ASP A 76 5.48 4.45 19.04
CA ASP A 76 4.08 4.02 19.20
C ASP A 76 3.60 3.23 17.97
N LYS A 77 2.49 2.48 18.10
CA LYS A 77 1.87 1.71 17.01
C LYS A 77 1.66 2.54 15.74
N LYS A 78 1.21 3.80 15.86
CA LYS A 78 0.98 4.66 14.69
C LYS A 78 2.30 4.96 13.96
N GLN A 79 3.36 5.23 14.72
CA GLN A 79 4.70 5.50 14.18
C GLN A 79 5.32 4.25 13.54
N GLN A 80 5.12 3.07 14.15
CA GLN A 80 5.56 1.80 13.57
C GLN A 80 4.85 1.48 12.26
N LEU A 81 3.55 1.77 12.17
CA LEU A 81 2.77 1.59 10.95
C LEU A 81 3.26 2.55 9.84
N LEU A 82 3.45 3.83 10.18
CA LEU A 82 3.99 4.84 9.26
C LEU A 82 5.38 4.47 8.77
N LEU A 83 6.22 3.94 9.64
CA LEU A 83 7.54 3.42 9.28
C LEU A 83 7.44 2.29 8.26
N GLY A 84 6.49 1.37 8.41
CA GLY A 84 6.23 0.31 7.44
C GLY A 84 5.84 0.86 6.06
N TYR A 85 4.97 1.89 6.02
CA TYR A 85 4.59 2.56 4.78
C TYR A 85 5.78 3.27 4.13
N ALA A 86 6.53 4.07 4.88
CA ALA A 86 7.73 4.75 4.40
C ALA A 86 8.78 3.75 3.86
N ALA A 87 8.98 2.62 4.55
CA ALA A 87 9.88 1.57 4.09
C ALA A 87 9.41 0.94 2.77
N GLY A 88 8.11 0.64 2.64
CA GLY A 88 7.53 0.11 1.40
C GLY A 88 7.64 1.08 0.24
N GLU A 89 7.37 2.37 0.50
CA GLU A 89 7.49 3.47 -0.45
C GLU A 89 8.91 3.61 -0.99
N LEU A 90 9.90 3.70 -0.09
CA LEU A 90 11.32 3.79 -0.48
C LEU A 90 11.76 2.57 -1.29
N TYR A 91 11.32 1.37 -0.89
CA TYR A 91 11.63 0.14 -1.61
C TYR A 91 11.03 0.13 -3.03
N TYR A 92 9.77 0.51 -3.18
CA TYR A 92 9.09 0.58 -4.48
C TYR A 92 9.69 1.66 -5.39
N ALA A 93 10.05 2.80 -4.82
CA ALA A 93 10.76 3.88 -5.50
C ALA A 93 12.23 3.55 -5.84
N LYS A 94 12.70 2.32 -5.54
CA LYS A 94 14.09 1.86 -5.73
C LYS A 94 15.12 2.72 -5.00
N ARG A 95 14.69 3.43 -3.96
CA ARG A 95 15.53 4.25 -3.08
C ARG A 95 16.15 3.39 -1.97
N TYR A 96 16.85 2.34 -2.38
CA TYR A 96 17.46 1.38 -1.45
C TYR A 96 18.49 2.01 -0.50
N PRO A 97 19.34 2.96 -0.93
CA PRO A 97 20.28 3.63 -0.02
C PRO A 97 19.58 4.42 1.09
N ASP A 98 18.49 5.12 0.77
CA ASP A 98 17.71 5.87 1.75
C ASP A 98 17.05 4.93 2.77
N LEU A 99 16.53 3.79 2.30
CA LEU A 99 15.93 2.77 3.17
C LEU A 99 16.98 2.13 4.11
N LEU A 100 18.20 1.89 3.62
CA LEU A 100 19.29 1.40 4.46
C LEU A 100 19.67 2.43 5.53
N GLN A 101 19.84 3.69 5.16
CA GLN A 101 20.11 4.76 6.14
C GLN A 101 19.00 4.87 7.18
N LEU A 102 17.73 4.76 6.77
CA LEU A 102 16.60 4.76 7.69
C LEU A 102 16.69 3.58 8.68
N CYS A 103 17.00 2.38 8.19
CA CYS A 103 17.18 1.18 9.00
C CYS A 103 18.31 1.34 10.03
N GLU A 104 19.45 1.92 9.64
CA GLU A 104 20.57 2.19 10.53
C GLU A 104 20.20 3.19 11.62
N ARG A 105 19.55 4.31 11.24
CA ARG A 105 19.09 5.30 12.22
C ARG A 105 18.12 4.71 13.23
N LEU A 106 17.22 3.83 12.80
CA LEU A 106 16.29 3.12 13.69
C LEU A 106 17.01 2.21 14.68
N GLN A 107 18.03 1.47 14.25
CA GLN A 107 18.80 0.59 15.14
C GLN A 107 19.60 1.39 16.17
N SER A 108 20.15 2.53 15.77
CA SER A 108 20.91 3.39 16.67
C SER A 108 20.01 4.16 17.64
N ARG A 109 18.87 4.68 17.17
CA ARG A 109 18.08 5.70 17.88
C ARG A 109 16.77 5.20 18.47
N CYS A 110 16.26 4.05 18.04
CA CYS A 110 14.97 3.55 18.53
C CYS A 110 15.13 2.30 19.41
N GLN A 111 14.24 2.19 20.39
CA GLN A 111 14.01 0.92 21.08
C GLN A 111 13.20 0.01 20.16
N LEU A 112 13.87 -0.96 19.56
CA LEU A 112 13.25 -1.91 18.65
C LEU A 112 12.74 -3.11 19.43
N ASP A 113 11.47 -3.43 19.27
CA ASP A 113 10.96 -4.73 19.68
C ASP A 113 11.46 -5.84 18.72
N THR A 114 11.33 -7.09 19.14
CA THR A 114 11.82 -8.24 18.37
C THR A 114 11.21 -8.33 16.97
N LYS A 115 9.92 -7.99 16.79
CA LYS A 115 9.24 -8.05 15.49
C LYS A 115 9.71 -6.91 14.58
N LEU A 116 9.85 -5.71 15.12
CA LEU A 116 10.34 -4.57 14.35
C LEU A 116 11.80 -4.75 13.93
N SER A 117 12.65 -5.22 14.86
CA SER A 117 14.05 -5.56 14.57
C SER A 117 14.17 -6.62 13.46
N ALA A 118 13.38 -7.70 13.53
CA ALA A 118 13.35 -8.70 12.48
C ALA A 118 12.86 -8.15 11.13
N SER A 119 11.93 -7.19 11.14
CA SER A 119 11.44 -6.55 9.92
C SER A 119 12.48 -5.64 9.28
N ILE A 120 13.18 -4.83 10.08
CA ILE A 120 14.31 -4.01 9.64
C ILE A 120 15.41 -4.90 9.03
N GLY A 121 15.76 -6.01 9.68
CA GLY A 121 16.75 -6.96 9.15
C GLY A 121 16.36 -7.51 7.77
N ARG A 122 15.08 -7.87 7.58
CA ARG A 122 14.56 -8.32 6.28
C ARG A 122 14.62 -7.22 5.21
N TRP A 123 14.28 -5.98 5.56
CA TRP A 123 14.35 -4.85 4.63
C TRP A 123 15.80 -4.58 4.20
N MET A 124 16.73 -4.55 5.16
CA MET A 124 18.15 -4.36 4.86
C MET A 124 18.70 -5.46 3.96
N LEU A 125 18.38 -6.73 4.22
CA LEU A 125 18.81 -7.85 3.40
C LEU A 125 18.30 -7.71 1.96
N LYS A 126 17.01 -7.40 1.78
CA LYS A 126 16.41 -7.18 0.45
C LYS A 126 17.03 -5.99 -0.27
N CYS A 127 17.32 -4.89 0.44
CA CYS A 127 17.97 -3.72 -0.18
C CYS A 127 19.40 -4.03 -0.61
N LYS A 128 20.16 -4.75 0.22
CA LYS A 128 21.52 -5.19 -0.11
C LYS A 128 21.54 -6.13 -1.32
N ASP A 129 20.59 -7.06 -1.41
CA ASP A 129 20.40 -7.93 -2.59
C ASP A 129 20.15 -7.12 -3.87
N LYS A 130 19.37 -6.03 -3.80
CA LYS A 130 19.08 -5.16 -4.95
C LYS A 130 20.21 -4.21 -5.35
N LEU A 131 21.12 -3.92 -4.43
CA LEU A 131 22.31 -3.09 -4.68
C LEU A 131 23.54 -3.92 -5.08
N GLY A 132 23.41 -5.26 -5.09
CA GLY A 132 24.46 -6.21 -5.47
C GLY A 132 24.82 -6.17 -6.95
#